data_AF-A0A5J4TRV1-F1
#
_entry.id   AF-A0A5J4TRV1-F1
#
_cell.length_a   1.000
_cell.length_b   1.000
_cell.length_c   1.000
_cell.angle_alpha   90.00
_cell.angle_beta   90.00
_cell.angle_gamma   90.00
#
_symmetry.space_group_name_H-M   'P 1'
#
loop_
_entity.id
_entity.type
_entity.pdbx_description
1 polymer ?
#
loop_
_entity_poly.entity_id
_entity_poly.type
_entity_poly.pdbx_seq_one_letter_code
_entity_poly.pdbx_strand_id
1 'polypeptide(L)'
;MTISSQEVYDSLRNDMIGGKSFVIHRENIAGKTQIHKFKLQDQQVISYELPHIVENIICLDFNSFYGSCISSEQYPLIPYTNHKMYMPGGVKAHIEGNKGEELKNKLEVNTSFGYDSINSEKYKDFRLCNKKNVWKHHIANTFLTDKQISENCFIVELEKKRCSCSTPLQVAYFTMDNSKYFYLNAYYNFLTPCLDMDYIHVSYCDTD
;
A
#
# COMPACT_ATOMS: atom_id res chain seq x y z
N MET A 1 -5.11 -13.40 -12.30
CA MET A 1 -4.98 -14.80 -11.88
C MET A 1 -6.32 -15.23 -11.34
N THR A 2 -6.99 -16.19 -11.95
CA THR A 2 -8.33 -16.62 -11.51
C THR A 2 -8.17 -17.73 -10.49
N ILE A 3 -8.39 -17.43 -9.21
CA ILE A 3 -8.33 -18.42 -8.14
C ILE A 3 -9.63 -19.23 -8.20
N SER A 4 -9.51 -20.52 -8.52
CA SER A 4 -10.66 -21.43 -8.67
C SER A 4 -10.88 -22.35 -7.46
N SER A 5 -10.00 -22.29 -6.45
CA SER A 5 -10.06 -23.12 -5.25
C SER A 5 -10.33 -22.26 -4.01
N GLN A 6 -11.37 -22.64 -3.26
CA GLN A 6 -11.78 -21.98 -2.03
C GLN A 6 -10.68 -22.02 -0.96
N GLU A 7 -10.04 -23.18 -0.77
CA GLU A 7 -8.97 -23.34 0.21
C GLU A 7 -7.75 -22.46 -0.10
N VAL A 8 -7.44 -22.26 -1.39
CA VAL A 8 -6.35 -21.39 -1.82
C VAL A 8 -6.69 -19.92 -1.55
N TYR A 9 -7.93 -19.52 -1.81
CA TYR A 9 -8.42 -18.17 -1.47
C TYR A 9 -8.36 -17.92 0.03
N ASP A 10 -8.82 -18.86 0.86
CA ASP A 10 -8.84 -18.73 2.32
C ASP A 10 -7.42 -18.67 2.91
N SER A 11 -6.48 -19.47 2.37
CA SER A 11 -5.07 -19.41 2.77
C SER A 11 -4.42 -18.08 2.42
N LEU A 12 -4.60 -17.61 1.18
CA LEU A 12 -4.05 -16.31 0.75
C LEU A 12 -4.64 -15.16 1.58
N ARG A 13 -5.94 -15.22 1.89
CA ARG A 13 -6.63 -14.21 2.69
C ARG A 13 -6.11 -14.14 4.11
N ASN A 14 -5.88 -15.29 4.76
CA ASN A 14 -5.38 -15.33 6.13
C ASN A 14 -3.96 -14.76 6.25
N ASP A 15 -3.17 -14.85 5.18
CA ASP A 15 -1.79 -14.36 5.13
C ASP A 15 -1.66 -12.89 4.63
N MET A 16 -2.71 -12.33 4.02
CA MET A 16 -2.75 -10.91 3.62
C MET A 16 -3.01 -10.00 4.82
N ILE A 17 -1.95 -9.68 5.57
CA ILE A 17 -1.96 -8.64 6.59
C ILE A 17 -1.52 -7.33 5.92
N GLY A 18 -2.47 -6.60 5.32
CA GLY A 18 -2.25 -5.24 4.82
C GLY A 18 -1.81 -4.31 5.95
N GLY A 19 -0.79 -3.49 5.71
CA GLY A 19 -0.25 -2.60 6.74
C GLY A 19 -1.26 -1.53 7.15
N LYS A 20 -1.78 -1.56 8.40
CA LYS A 20 -2.77 -0.60 8.97
C LYS A 20 -4.08 -0.37 8.19
N SER A 21 -4.17 -0.73 6.92
CA SER A 21 -5.39 -0.75 6.11
C SER A 21 -6.17 -2.03 6.48
N PHE A 22 -7.23 -1.89 7.27
CA PHE A 22 -8.20 -2.98 7.44
C PHE A 22 -9.00 -3.11 6.15
N VAL A 23 -8.62 -4.05 5.30
CA VAL A 23 -9.31 -4.31 4.05
C VAL A 23 -10.45 -5.30 4.30
N ILE A 24 -11.70 -4.81 4.23
CA ILE A 24 -12.88 -5.67 4.25
C ILE A 24 -13.07 -6.23 2.85
N HIS A 25 -12.49 -7.41 2.60
CA HIS A 25 -12.66 -8.10 1.33
C HIS A 25 -14.01 -8.84 1.31
N ARG A 26 -14.89 -8.49 0.37
CA ARG A 26 -16.07 -9.31 0.03
C ARG A 26 -15.64 -10.46 -0.88
N GLU A 27 -16.05 -11.67 -0.55
CA GLU A 27 -15.84 -12.82 -1.43
C GLU A 27 -16.68 -12.68 -2.70
N ASN A 28 -16.03 -12.76 -3.85
CA ASN A 28 -16.67 -12.71 -5.16
C ASN A 28 -16.21 -13.93 -5.98
N ILE A 29 -17.13 -14.84 -6.26
CA ILE A 29 -16.88 -16.06 -7.00
C ILE A 29 -17.51 -15.95 -8.39
N ALA A 30 -16.71 -16.14 -9.42
CA ALA A 30 -17.17 -16.15 -10.80
C ALA A 30 -18.26 -17.24 -11.02
N GLY A 31 -19.32 -16.89 -11.75
CA GLY A 31 -20.47 -17.74 -12.03
C GLY A 31 -21.44 -17.95 -10.86
N LYS A 32 -21.17 -17.38 -9.68
CA LYS A 32 -22.02 -17.55 -8.48
C LYS A 32 -22.44 -16.24 -7.84
N THR A 33 -21.53 -15.27 -7.73
CA THR A 33 -21.82 -14.01 -7.04
C THR A 33 -22.61 -13.07 -7.93
N GLN A 34 -23.74 -12.56 -7.44
CA GLN A 34 -24.51 -11.51 -8.12
C GLN A 34 -23.80 -10.16 -8.05
N ILE A 35 -24.01 -9.31 -9.05
CA ILE A 35 -23.56 -7.92 -9.03
C ILE A 35 -24.46 -7.13 -8.08
N HIS A 36 -23.85 -6.42 -7.14
CA HIS A 36 -24.55 -5.55 -6.21
C HIS A 36 -24.18 -4.10 -6.44
N LYS A 37 -25.13 -3.22 -6.16
CA LYS A 37 -24.95 -1.77 -6.15
C LYS A 37 -25.43 -1.19 -4.85
N PHE A 38 -24.90 -0.02 -4.53
CA PHE A 38 -25.26 0.74 -3.34
C PHE A 38 -25.94 2.02 -3.76
N LYS A 39 -27.00 2.40 -3.04
CA LYS A 39 -27.63 3.71 -3.16
C LYS A 39 -27.80 4.33 -1.78
N LEU A 40 -27.66 5.65 -1.71
CA LEU A 40 -27.98 6.40 -0.51
C LEU A 40 -29.48 6.72 -0.51
N GLN A 41 -30.19 6.32 0.52
CA GLN A 41 -31.62 6.61 0.70
C GLN A 41 -31.86 6.85 2.19
N ASP A 42 -32.50 7.97 2.55
CA ASP A 42 -32.84 8.31 3.94
C ASP A 42 -31.65 8.24 4.92
N GLN A 43 -30.48 8.73 4.48
CA GLN A 43 -29.20 8.67 5.22
C GLN A 43 -28.67 7.24 5.47
N GLN A 44 -29.25 6.24 4.80
CA GLN A 44 -28.81 4.85 4.86
C GLN A 44 -28.25 4.41 3.51
N VAL A 45 -27.21 3.58 3.56
CA VAL A 45 -26.65 2.95 2.37
C VAL A 45 -27.36 1.61 2.16
N ILE A 46 -28.15 1.51 1.11
CA ILE A 46 -28.91 0.31 0.76
C ILE A 46 -28.17 -0.44 -0.35
N SER A 47 -27.85 -1.71 -0.10
CA SER A 47 -27.36 -2.65 -1.10
C SER A 47 -28.53 -3.27 -1.86
N TYR A 48 -28.47 -3.30 -3.18
CA TYR A 48 -29.45 -3.98 -4.05
C TYR A 48 -28.75 -4.81 -5.12
N GLU A 49 -29.44 -5.82 -5.64
CA GLU A 49 -28.93 -6.77 -6.62
C GLU A 49 -29.30 -6.34 -8.04
N LEU A 50 -28.39 -6.60 -8.98
CA LEU A 50 -28.63 -6.55 -10.41
C LEU A 50 -28.78 -7.98 -10.96
N PRO A 51 -29.50 -8.19 -12.08
CA PRO A 51 -29.74 -9.53 -12.64
C PRO A 51 -28.50 -10.16 -13.32
N HIS A 52 -27.31 -9.67 -12.98
CA HIS A 52 -26.05 -10.06 -13.58
C HIS A 52 -25.22 -10.84 -12.56
N ILE A 53 -24.54 -11.88 -13.04
CA ILE A 53 -23.57 -12.65 -12.25
C ILE A 53 -22.15 -12.21 -12.63
N VAL A 54 -21.25 -12.21 -11.65
CA VAL A 54 -19.83 -11.95 -11.89
C VAL A 54 -19.27 -13.09 -12.74
N GLU A 55 -18.75 -12.81 -13.93
CA GLU A 55 -18.10 -13.82 -14.78
C GLU A 55 -16.57 -13.71 -14.76
N ASN A 56 -16.07 -12.48 -14.67
CA ASN A 56 -14.65 -12.16 -14.75
C ASN A 56 -14.23 -11.25 -13.60
N ILE A 57 -13.00 -11.43 -13.14
CA ILE A 57 -12.36 -10.54 -12.15
C ILE A 57 -11.19 -9.86 -12.85
N ILE A 58 -11.23 -8.53 -12.88
CA ILE A 58 -10.19 -7.68 -13.48
C ILE A 58 -9.54 -6.88 -12.36
N CYS A 59 -8.21 -6.85 -12.36
CA CYS A 59 -7.42 -5.99 -11.47
C CYS A 59 -6.80 -4.88 -12.29
N LEU A 60 -7.06 -3.62 -11.91
CA LEU A 60 -6.41 -2.45 -12.49
C LEU A 60 -5.32 -1.98 -11.51
N ASP A 61 -4.09 -1.92 -11.99
CA ASP A 61 -2.93 -1.50 -11.20
C ASP A 61 -2.34 -0.20 -11.78
N PHE A 62 -2.17 0.80 -10.92
CA PHE A 62 -1.48 2.04 -11.27
C PHE A 62 0.01 1.87 -10.97
N ASN A 63 0.80 1.69 -12.02
CA ASN A 63 2.23 1.46 -11.88
C ASN A 63 2.91 2.61 -11.12
N SER A 64 3.44 2.28 -9.93
CA SER A 64 4.25 3.21 -9.11
C SER A 64 3.52 4.50 -8.74
N PHE A 65 2.30 4.36 -8.21
CA PHE A 65 1.36 5.45 -7.99
C PHE A 65 1.84 6.58 -7.05
N TYR A 66 2.53 6.27 -5.95
CA TYR A 66 3.11 7.31 -5.10
C TYR A 66 4.24 8.06 -5.81
N GLY A 67 5.10 7.30 -6.49
CA GLY A 67 6.17 7.83 -7.31
C GLY A 67 5.69 8.71 -8.45
N SER A 68 4.54 8.35 -9.02
CA SER A 68 3.87 9.17 -10.00
C SER A 68 3.47 10.49 -9.32
N CYS A 69 2.71 10.49 -8.23
CA CYS A 69 2.25 11.74 -7.59
C CYS A 69 3.36 12.74 -7.19
N ILE A 70 4.61 12.29 -7.02
CA ILE A 70 5.77 13.13 -6.67
C ILE A 70 6.68 13.50 -7.84
N SER A 71 6.66 12.77 -8.97
CA SER A 71 7.55 13.02 -10.12
C SER A 71 6.83 13.79 -11.21
N SER A 72 7.00 15.11 -11.29
CA SER A 72 6.25 15.94 -12.24
C SER A 72 7.08 16.31 -13.46
N GLU A 73 6.83 15.64 -14.60
CA GLU A 73 7.27 16.12 -15.91
C GLU A 73 6.08 16.67 -16.68
N GLN A 74 6.22 17.80 -17.39
CA GLN A 74 5.09 18.34 -18.15
C GLN A 74 4.88 17.58 -19.47
N TYR A 75 3.66 17.10 -19.75
CA TYR A 75 3.27 16.40 -20.97
C TYR A 75 2.03 17.02 -21.66
N PRO A 76 2.16 17.54 -22.89
CA PRO A 76 1.11 18.31 -23.57
C PRO A 76 -0.20 17.55 -23.84
N LEU A 77 -0.17 16.22 -24.01
CA LEU A 77 -1.34 15.44 -24.44
C LEU A 77 -2.30 15.06 -23.30
N ILE A 78 -2.03 15.49 -22.07
CA ILE A 78 -2.80 15.14 -20.86
C ILE A 78 -3.37 16.44 -20.25
N PRO A 79 -4.42 17.04 -20.82
CA PRO A 79 -4.93 18.34 -20.38
C PRO A 79 -5.53 18.30 -18.96
N TYR A 80 -6.00 17.13 -18.54
CA TYR A 80 -6.69 16.92 -17.26
C TYR A 80 -5.77 16.90 -16.03
N THR A 81 -4.44 16.96 -16.21
CA THR A 81 -3.45 17.07 -15.12
C THR A 81 -2.63 18.37 -15.19
N ASN A 82 -3.15 19.42 -15.84
CA ASN A 82 -2.37 20.62 -16.19
C ASN A 82 -1.09 20.26 -16.97
N HIS A 83 -1.25 19.32 -17.92
CA HIS A 83 -0.16 18.80 -18.72
C HIS A 83 0.98 18.27 -17.85
N LYS A 84 0.73 17.57 -16.74
CA LYS A 84 1.77 16.91 -15.95
C LYS A 84 1.63 15.40 -16.04
N MET A 85 2.65 14.75 -16.57
CA MET A 85 2.80 13.31 -16.59
C MET A 85 3.69 12.91 -15.42
N TYR A 86 3.16 11.98 -14.66
CA TYR A 86 3.74 11.48 -13.46
C TYR A 86 4.35 10.11 -13.77
N MET A 87 5.62 10.07 -14.22
CA MET A 87 6.29 8.82 -14.60
C MET A 87 7.57 8.61 -13.80
N PRO A 88 7.68 7.52 -13.02
CA PRO A 88 8.92 7.14 -12.40
C PRO A 88 9.89 6.50 -13.42
N GLY A 89 11.19 6.58 -13.15
CA GLY A 89 12.29 6.11 -14.00
C GLY A 89 12.29 4.62 -14.38
N GLY A 90 11.29 3.83 -13.98
CA GLY A 90 11.14 2.42 -14.36
C GLY A 90 10.71 2.19 -15.82
N VAL A 91 10.05 3.16 -16.47
CA VAL A 91 9.54 2.98 -17.85
C VAL A 91 10.66 2.88 -18.89
N LYS A 92 11.76 3.61 -18.69
CA LYS A 92 12.94 3.51 -19.57
C LYS A 92 13.55 2.10 -19.50
N ALA A 93 13.80 1.62 -18.29
CA ALA A 93 14.31 0.27 -18.06
C ALA A 93 13.35 -0.80 -18.60
N HIS A 94 12.04 -0.57 -18.53
CA HIS A 94 11.03 -1.44 -19.13
C HIS A 94 11.15 -1.51 -20.67
N ILE A 95 11.26 -0.36 -21.33
CA ILE A 95 11.44 -0.27 -22.80
C ILE A 95 12.75 -0.95 -23.23
N GLU A 96 13.81 -0.79 -22.43
CA GLU A 96 15.11 -1.41 -22.66
C GLU A 96 15.15 -2.91 -22.27
N GLY A 97 14.05 -3.45 -21.73
CA GLY A 97 13.95 -4.85 -21.31
C GLY A 97 14.73 -5.19 -20.03
N ASN A 98 15.24 -4.18 -19.31
CA ASN A 98 16.00 -4.35 -18.08
C ASN A 98 15.08 -4.42 -16.84
N LYS A 99 14.52 -5.61 -16.59
CA LYS A 99 13.63 -5.85 -15.45
C LYS A 99 14.26 -5.56 -14.08
N GLY A 100 15.58 -5.79 -13.92
CA GLY A 100 16.26 -5.58 -12.64
C GLY A 100 16.35 -4.10 -12.27
N GLU A 101 16.69 -3.27 -13.25
CA GLU A 101 16.72 -1.82 -13.09
C GLU A 101 15.32 -1.22 -12.96
N GLU A 102 14.33 -1.74 -13.68
CA GLU A 102 12.93 -1.36 -13.51
C GLU A 102 12.48 -1.55 -12.06
N LEU A 103 12.68 -2.74 -11.49
CA LEU A 103 12.28 -3.06 -10.11
C LEU A 103 13.04 -2.21 -9.08
N LYS A 104 14.34 -2.03 -9.28
CA LYS A 104 15.16 -1.17 -8.41
C LYS A 104 14.64 0.27 -8.41
N ASN A 105 14.40 0.86 -9.59
CA ASN A 105 13.92 2.23 -9.71
C ASN A 105 12.55 2.41 -9.05
N LYS A 106 11.64 1.44 -9.21
CA LYS A 106 10.33 1.45 -8.53
C LYS A 106 10.49 1.41 -7.01
N LEU A 107 11.35 0.53 -6.51
CA LEU A 107 11.58 0.36 -5.08
C LEU A 107 12.19 1.62 -4.45
N GLU A 108 13.19 2.23 -5.09
CA GLU A 108 13.83 3.45 -4.58
C GLU A 108 12.82 4.59 -4.39
N VAL A 109 11.95 4.80 -5.38
CA VAL A 109 10.94 5.85 -5.34
C VAL A 109 9.90 5.57 -4.24
N ASN A 110 9.38 4.35 -4.16
CA ASN A 110 8.42 3.99 -3.10
C ASN A 110 9.06 4.06 -1.70
N THR A 111 10.33 3.68 -1.56
CA THR A 111 11.06 3.72 -0.29
C THR A 111 11.30 5.15 0.18
N SER A 112 11.52 6.10 -0.75
CA SER A 112 11.72 7.51 -0.39
C SER A 112 10.48 8.10 0.31
N PHE A 113 9.29 7.87 -0.25
CA PHE A 113 8.02 8.23 0.38
C PHE A 113 7.82 7.49 1.71
N GLY A 114 8.06 6.16 1.70
CA GLY A 114 7.94 5.33 2.90
C GLY A 114 8.76 5.90 4.05
N TYR A 115 10.01 6.28 3.79
CA TYR A 115 10.95 6.84 4.75
C TYR A 115 10.44 8.15 5.39
N ASP A 116 9.83 9.04 4.62
CA ASP A 116 9.23 10.28 5.14
C ASP A 116 8.01 10.02 6.04
N SER A 117 7.30 8.92 5.83
CA SER A 117 6.11 8.53 6.60
C SER A 117 6.40 7.66 7.85
N ILE A 118 7.67 7.33 8.10
CA ILE A 118 8.09 6.44 9.18
C ILE A 118 7.80 7.07 10.55
N ASN A 119 6.97 6.40 11.34
CA ASN A 119 6.86 6.70 12.77
C ASN A 119 7.98 5.99 13.55
N SER A 120 9.11 6.68 13.72
CA SER A 120 10.32 6.18 14.40
C SER A 120 10.10 5.81 15.89
N GLU A 121 9.03 6.30 16.51
CA GLU A 121 8.64 5.99 17.90
C GLU A 121 8.22 4.52 18.06
N LYS A 122 7.52 3.97 17.08
CA LYS A 122 6.98 2.59 17.15
C LYS A 122 8.02 1.50 16.95
N TYR A 123 9.20 1.85 16.46
CA TYR A 123 10.28 0.89 16.28
C TYR A 123 10.90 0.56 17.62
N LYS A 124 11.09 -0.72 17.91
CA LYS A 124 11.83 -1.16 19.10
C LYS A 124 13.33 -0.87 18.90
N ASP A 125 14.02 -0.38 19.94
CA ASP A 125 15.49 -0.26 19.92
C ASP A 125 16.07 -1.59 20.40
N PHE A 126 16.42 -2.45 19.45
CA PHE A 126 17.14 -3.69 19.72
C PHE A 126 18.63 -3.51 19.47
N ARG A 127 19.45 -3.97 20.41
CA ARG A 127 20.91 -3.97 20.28
C ARG A 127 21.46 -5.37 20.44
N LEU A 128 22.34 -5.74 19.53
CA LEU A 128 23.14 -6.94 19.64
C LEU A 128 24.36 -6.65 20.49
N CYS A 129 24.47 -7.36 21.61
CA CYS A 129 25.49 -7.16 22.61
C CYS A 129 26.19 -8.47 22.96
N ASN A 130 27.49 -8.39 23.25
CA ASN A 130 28.22 -9.50 23.85
C ASN A 130 27.97 -9.57 25.35
N LYS A 131 28.31 -10.70 25.99
CA LYS A 131 28.05 -10.93 27.43
C LYS A 131 28.63 -9.83 28.33
N LYS A 132 29.75 -9.23 27.92
CA LYS A 132 30.43 -8.13 28.65
C LYS A 132 29.78 -6.75 28.46
N ASN A 133 28.91 -6.54 27.48
CA ASN A 133 28.25 -5.26 27.25
C ASN A 133 26.78 -5.27 27.69
N VAL A 134 26.18 -6.44 27.87
CA VAL A 134 24.81 -6.60 28.38
C VAL A 134 24.64 -5.93 29.74
N TRP A 135 25.58 -6.12 30.68
CA TRP A 135 25.49 -5.52 32.02
C TRP A 135 25.44 -3.97 31.98
N LYS A 136 26.11 -3.33 31.00
CA LYS A 136 26.05 -1.87 30.84
C LYS A 136 24.65 -1.41 30.50
N HIS A 137 23.93 -2.20 29.71
CA HIS A 137 22.54 -1.93 29.39
C HIS A 137 21.61 -2.23 30.56
N HIS A 138 21.83 -3.30 31.33
CA HIS A 138 21.01 -3.61 32.52
C HIS A 138 20.99 -2.48 33.55
N ILE A 139 22.09 -1.74 33.69
CA ILE A 139 22.20 -0.61 34.62
C ILE A 139 21.65 0.69 34.00
N ALA A 140 21.41 0.72 32.68
CA ALA A 140 20.84 1.88 32.04
C ALA A 140 19.34 2.00 32.36
N ASN A 141 18.89 3.23 32.67
CA ASN A 141 17.46 3.56 32.89
C ASN A 141 16.59 3.44 31.63
N THR A 142 17.05 2.73 30.59
CA THR A 142 16.35 2.47 29.33
C THR A 142 16.21 0.97 29.10
N PHE A 143 16.64 0.10 30.00
CA PHE A 143 16.53 -1.34 29.80
C PHE A 143 15.10 -1.83 29.94
N LEU A 144 14.66 -2.69 29.01
CA LEU A 144 13.37 -3.37 29.10
C LEU A 144 13.54 -4.88 29.30
N THR A 145 14.26 -5.54 28.40
CA THR A 145 14.48 -6.99 28.48
C THR A 145 15.71 -7.40 27.67
N ASP A 146 16.25 -8.58 27.94
CA ASP A 146 17.27 -9.23 27.14
C ASP A 146 16.90 -10.67 26.79
N LYS A 147 17.45 -11.14 25.66
CA LYS A 147 17.30 -12.52 25.20
C LYS A 147 18.65 -13.03 24.71
N GLN A 148 19.13 -14.11 25.30
CA GLN A 148 20.33 -14.79 24.82
C GLN A 148 20.04 -15.51 23.49
N ILE A 149 20.89 -15.27 22.48
CA ILE A 149 20.89 -16.05 21.23
C ILE A 149 21.97 -17.14 21.27
N SER A 150 23.16 -16.82 21.78
CA SER A 150 24.30 -17.75 21.87
C SER A 150 25.17 -17.42 23.09
N GLU A 151 26.23 -18.20 23.34
CA GLU A 151 27.09 -18.04 24.53
C GLU A 151 27.64 -16.61 24.74
N ASN A 152 27.85 -15.86 23.65
CA ASN A 152 28.37 -14.50 23.69
C ASN A 152 27.57 -13.50 22.84
N CYS A 153 26.29 -13.78 22.59
CA CYS A 153 25.41 -12.89 21.82
C CYS A 153 24.03 -12.81 22.48
N PHE A 154 23.62 -11.58 22.79
CA PHE A 154 22.38 -11.23 23.44
C PHE A 154 21.70 -10.13 22.64
N ILE A 155 20.38 -10.20 22.51
CA ILE A 155 19.55 -9.08 22.07
C ILE A 155 19.08 -8.38 23.32
N VAL A 156 19.34 -7.08 23.40
CA VAL A 156 18.81 -6.22 24.45
C VAL A 156 17.78 -5.29 23.84
N GLU A 157 16.57 -5.29 24.39
CA GLU A 157 15.51 -4.33 24.07
C GLU A 157 15.62 -3.14 25.02
N LEU A 158 15.62 -1.94 24.43
CA LEU A 158 15.70 -0.69 25.16
C LEU A 158 14.47 0.18 24.92
N GLU A 159 14.06 0.89 25.97
CA GLU A 159 13.09 1.97 25.92
C GLU A 159 13.68 3.17 25.16
N LYS A 160 12.95 3.61 24.12
CA LYS A 160 13.30 4.80 23.37
C LYS A 160 12.90 6.06 24.12
N LYS A 161 13.90 6.83 24.59
CA LYS A 161 13.68 8.13 25.24
C LYS A 161 13.57 9.31 24.29
N ARG A 162 14.04 9.16 23.05
CA ARG A 162 14.01 10.21 22.03
C ARG A 162 13.75 9.57 20.68
N CYS A 163 12.78 10.11 19.96
CA CYS A 163 12.59 9.88 18.53
C CYS A 163 13.08 11.11 17.77
N SER A 164 13.56 10.88 16.56
CA SER A 164 13.87 11.98 15.63
C SER A 164 12.92 11.88 14.44
N CYS A 165 12.48 13.04 13.99
CA CYS A 165 11.74 13.23 12.74
C CYS A 165 12.57 14.20 11.92
N SER A 166 13.55 13.67 11.20
CA SER A 166 14.45 14.44 10.34
C SER A 166 13.89 14.66 8.94
N THR A 167 12.76 14.03 8.63
CA THR A 167 12.08 14.07 7.34
C THR A 167 10.82 14.94 7.42
N PRO A 168 10.45 15.61 6.31
CA PRO A 168 9.28 16.46 6.28
C PRO A 168 8.01 15.60 6.19
N LEU A 169 7.41 15.28 7.35
CA LEU A 169 6.17 14.50 7.43
C LEU A 169 5.03 15.09 6.57
N GLN A 170 5.04 16.40 6.33
CA GLN A 170 4.06 17.07 5.46
C GLN A 170 4.13 16.53 4.03
N VAL A 171 5.32 16.22 3.51
CA VAL A 171 5.50 15.67 2.15
C VAL A 171 4.84 14.30 2.03
N ALA A 172 5.02 13.43 3.04
CA ALA A 172 4.33 12.15 3.09
C ALA A 172 2.81 12.34 3.12
N TYR A 173 2.30 13.24 3.97
CA TYR A 173 0.87 13.54 4.05
C TYR A 173 0.30 14.03 2.71
N PHE A 174 0.94 15.01 2.06
CA PHE A 174 0.50 15.52 0.76
C PHE A 174 0.58 14.47 -0.35
N THR A 175 1.62 13.62 -0.33
CA THR A 175 1.75 12.52 -1.29
C THR A 175 0.57 11.55 -1.16
N MET A 176 0.22 11.16 0.07
CA MET A 176 -0.93 10.28 0.31
C MET A 176 -2.26 10.91 -0.12
N ASP A 177 -2.46 12.19 0.21
CA ASP A 177 -3.71 12.89 -0.09
C ASP A 177 -3.90 13.09 -1.61
N ASN A 178 -2.83 13.51 -2.30
CA ASN A 178 -2.83 13.61 -3.76
C ASN A 178 -3.05 12.25 -4.43
N SER A 179 -2.45 11.19 -3.91
CA SER A 179 -2.65 9.82 -4.43
C SER A 179 -4.13 9.44 -4.34
N LYS A 180 -4.77 9.65 -3.18
CA LYS A 180 -6.21 9.40 -3.03
C LYS A 180 -7.04 10.23 -4.00
N TYR A 181 -6.71 11.51 -4.16
CA TYR A 181 -7.40 12.39 -5.10
C TYR A 181 -7.31 11.87 -6.53
N PHE A 182 -6.10 11.53 -7.02
CA PHE A 182 -5.93 11.00 -8.38
C PHE A 182 -6.64 9.67 -8.59
N TYR A 183 -6.62 8.81 -7.58
CA TYR A 183 -7.28 7.51 -7.62
C TYR A 183 -8.79 7.68 -7.77
N LEU A 184 -9.40 8.49 -6.90
CA LEU A 184 -10.84 8.76 -6.93
C LEU A 184 -11.23 9.52 -8.20
N ASN A 185 -10.40 10.44 -8.67
CA ASN A 185 -10.63 11.17 -9.91
C ASN A 185 -10.61 10.22 -11.13
N ALA A 186 -9.63 9.31 -11.22
CA ALA A 186 -9.59 8.31 -12.28
C ALA A 186 -10.79 7.36 -12.21
N TYR A 187 -11.21 6.96 -11.02
CA TYR A 187 -12.37 6.09 -10.84
C TYR A 187 -13.69 6.78 -11.21
N TYR A 188 -13.99 7.92 -10.60
CA TYR A 188 -15.29 8.59 -10.76
C TYR A 188 -15.40 9.40 -12.03
N ASN A 189 -14.33 10.06 -12.48
CA ASN A 189 -14.39 10.97 -13.64
C ASN A 189 -13.91 10.32 -14.95
N PHE A 190 -13.27 9.14 -14.91
CA PHE A 190 -12.83 8.44 -16.12
C PHE A 190 -13.43 7.03 -16.24
N LEU A 191 -13.24 6.13 -15.27
CA LEU A 191 -13.74 4.77 -15.39
C LEU A 191 -15.27 4.69 -15.36
N THR A 192 -15.90 5.35 -14.39
CA THR A 192 -17.36 5.32 -14.20
C THR A 192 -18.13 5.84 -15.43
N PRO A 193 -17.71 6.94 -16.11
CA PRO A 193 -18.39 7.39 -17.33
C PRO A 193 -18.04 6.58 -18.59
N CYS A 194 -16.85 5.97 -18.65
CA CYS A 194 -16.39 5.23 -19.83
C CYS A 194 -16.84 3.77 -19.87
N LEU A 195 -17.27 3.22 -18.74
CA LEU A 195 -17.66 1.82 -18.61
C LEU A 195 -19.13 1.68 -18.24
N ASP A 196 -19.74 0.60 -18.71
CA ASP A 196 -21.09 0.24 -18.28
C ASP A 196 -21.06 -0.32 -16.86
N MET A 197 -21.40 0.53 -15.90
CA MET A 197 -21.37 0.16 -14.50
C MET A 197 -22.45 -0.85 -14.13
N ASP A 198 -23.51 -1.05 -14.91
CA ASP A 198 -24.52 -2.08 -14.59
C ASP A 198 -23.92 -3.50 -14.68
N TYR A 199 -22.87 -3.68 -15.48
CA TYR A 199 -22.14 -4.94 -15.62
C TYR A 199 -20.85 -5.02 -14.78
N ILE A 200 -20.51 -3.98 -14.01
CA ILE A 200 -19.25 -3.91 -13.26
C ILE A 200 -19.50 -3.76 -11.76
N HIS A 201 -18.98 -4.72 -10.99
CA HIS A 201 -18.93 -4.67 -9.54
C HIS A 201 -17.51 -4.29 -9.09
N VAL A 202 -17.35 -3.12 -8.44
CA VAL A 202 -16.08 -2.77 -7.81
C VAL A 202 -15.99 -3.45 -6.46
N SER A 203 -15.16 -4.49 -6.38
CA SER A 203 -15.00 -5.33 -5.18
C SER A 203 -14.04 -4.71 -4.18
N TYR A 204 -12.97 -4.10 -4.66
CA TYR A 204 -11.89 -3.59 -3.84
C TYR A 204 -11.10 -2.49 -4.55
N CYS A 205 -10.62 -1.55 -3.77
CA CYS A 205 -9.78 -0.44 -4.20
C CYS A 205 -8.60 -0.34 -3.21
N ASP A 206 -7.39 -0.60 -3.68
CA ASP A 206 -6.17 -0.45 -2.91
C ASP A 206 -5.33 0.70 -3.42
N THR A 207 -4.61 1.36 -2.51
CA THR A 207 -3.52 2.27 -2.84
C THR A 207 -2.16 1.75 -2.35
N ASP A 208 -2.10 0.56 -1.74
CA ASP A 208 -0.91 -0.07 -1.19
C ASP A 208 -0.87 -1.60 -1.39
#